data_AF-E6VQ33-F1
#
_entry.id   AF-E6VQ33-F1
#
_cell.length_a   1.000
_cell.length_b   1.000
_cell.length_c   1.000
_cell.angle_alpha   90.00
_cell.angle_beta   90.00
_cell.angle_gamma   90.00
#
_symmetry.space_group_name_H-M   'P 1'
#
loop_
_entity.id
_entity.type
_entity.pdbx_description
1 polymer ?
#
loop_
_entity_poly.entity_id
_entity_poly.type
_entity_poly.pdbx_seq_one_letter_code
_entity_poly.pdbx_strand_id
1 'polypeptide(L)'
;MNQLEGVVDTGQKADARGAGEAIVTPLRKRRLTGELYERDPKIEALIAELAVLPRDGLIARAEITKRSDPGYVPSECLVYFIRASRRDNNEVWFERLYRILTERVLRSLPRAESSDGKTESLTRGVVRDRVFGRFVELLSADRAAYDEKVDYFEVRFDGALASLRRDAQEKAWRDENRSQPLEYDEESGELSPEFEAAAGTHDPFATSDFDDPSYRSRLDAAIEALPTEQSRIIHMLRQGFPIDSKEPDVMTIAKALGRSEKTVRTYRDKAFAALRAAMADGDEQ
;
A
#
# COMPACT_ATOMS: atom_id res chain seq x y z
N MET A 1 16.63 72.70 27.98
CA MET A 1 16.97 72.10 26.68
C MET A 1 17.71 70.80 26.94
N ASN A 2 17.16 69.71 26.38
CA ASN A 2 17.66 68.32 26.26
C ASN A 2 17.96 67.56 27.56
N GLN A 3 17.02 66.74 28.06
CA GLN A 3 16.63 65.37 27.63
C GLN A 3 17.59 64.29 28.17
N LEU A 4 17.19 63.55 29.23
CA LEU A 4 16.49 62.23 29.26
C LEU A 4 17.53 61.08 29.32
N GLU A 5 17.74 60.44 30.47
CA GLU A 5 16.94 59.35 31.09
C GLU A 5 17.20 57.97 30.49
N GLY A 6 17.40 56.99 31.38
CA GLY A 6 16.81 55.66 31.22
C GLY A 6 17.75 54.55 30.77
N VAL A 7 18.50 53.98 31.72
CA VAL A 7 18.89 52.57 31.66
C VAL A 7 17.61 51.74 31.66
N VAL A 8 17.34 51.02 30.57
CA VAL A 8 16.28 50.00 30.53
C VAL A 8 16.91 48.69 30.09
N ASP A 9 17.14 47.85 31.10
CA ASP A 9 17.30 46.41 31.01
C ASP A 9 15.97 45.81 30.52
N THR A 10 15.88 45.48 29.23
CA THR A 10 14.78 44.68 28.68
C THR A 10 15.19 43.22 28.66
N GLY A 11 15.02 42.59 29.82
CA GLY A 11 14.90 41.15 29.93
C GLY A 11 13.81 40.60 28.99
N GLN A 12 14.13 39.43 28.43
CA GLN A 12 13.21 38.36 28.06
C GLN A 12 11.73 38.73 27.83
N LYS A 13 11.35 38.79 26.56
CA LYS A 13 10.11 38.17 26.11
C LYS A 13 10.38 37.54 24.75
N ALA A 14 10.91 36.31 24.81
CA ALA A 14 10.73 35.37 23.72
C ALA A 14 9.22 35.30 23.45
N ASP A 15 8.82 35.54 22.22
CA ASP A 15 7.45 35.42 21.74
C ASP A 15 6.98 33.97 21.92
N ALA A 16 6.53 33.64 23.13
CA ALA A 16 5.63 32.54 23.40
C ALA A 16 4.23 32.94 22.91
N ARG A 17 4.09 33.07 21.58
CA ARG A 17 2.79 33.27 20.95
C ARG A 17 2.29 31.93 20.42
N GLY A 18 1.47 31.31 21.26
CA GLY A 18 0.45 30.34 20.84
C GLY A 18 0.89 28.89 20.87
N ALA A 19 0.87 28.27 22.04
CA ALA A 19 0.42 26.88 22.15
C ALA A 19 -1.08 26.83 21.84
N GLY A 20 -1.45 27.20 20.61
CA GLY A 20 -2.78 26.97 20.07
C GLY A 20 -2.82 25.51 19.67
N GLU A 21 -3.71 24.75 20.29
CA GLU A 21 -4.08 23.42 19.82
C GLU A 21 -4.30 23.50 18.30
N ALA A 22 -3.42 22.88 17.53
CA ALA A 22 -3.44 23.02 16.08
C ALA A 22 -4.78 22.46 15.57
N ILE A 23 -5.65 23.32 15.06
CA ILE A 23 -6.96 22.90 14.54
C ILE A 23 -6.71 22.05 13.29
N VAL A 24 -6.76 20.74 13.45
CA VAL A 24 -6.64 19.78 12.35
C VAL A 24 -7.88 19.89 11.48
N THR A 25 -7.70 20.13 10.18
CA THR A 25 -8.84 20.24 9.25
C THR A 25 -9.55 18.87 9.15
N PRO A 26 -10.88 18.81 9.35
CA PRO A 26 -11.62 17.55 9.21
C PRO A 26 -11.69 17.09 7.75
N LEU A 27 -11.82 15.78 7.56
CA LEU A 27 -12.06 15.17 6.25
C LEU A 27 -13.49 15.46 5.77
N ARG A 28 -13.72 15.35 4.46
CA ARG A 28 -15.03 15.64 3.83
C ARG A 28 -15.71 14.39 3.28
N LYS A 29 -14.94 13.33 2.99
CA LYS A 29 -15.45 12.05 2.52
C LYS A 29 -16.44 11.47 3.52
N ARG A 30 -17.58 10.98 3.03
CA ARG A 30 -18.61 10.30 3.82
C ARG A 30 -18.67 8.80 3.56
N ARG A 31 -19.03 8.04 4.57
CA ARG A 31 -19.43 6.64 4.50
C ARG A 31 -20.81 6.53 3.85
N LEU A 32 -21.18 5.31 3.46
CA LEU A 32 -22.54 5.02 2.98
C LEU A 32 -23.61 5.33 4.05
N THR A 33 -23.23 5.28 5.33
CA THR A 33 -24.05 5.66 6.48
C THR A 33 -24.21 7.18 6.65
N GLY A 34 -23.53 8.00 5.84
CA GLY A 34 -23.55 9.46 5.90
C GLY A 34 -22.53 10.09 6.86
N GLU A 35 -21.93 9.29 7.75
CA GLU A 35 -20.86 9.68 8.68
C GLU A 35 -19.58 10.08 7.94
N LEU A 36 -18.82 11.03 8.49
CA LEU A 36 -17.53 11.41 7.91
C LEU A 36 -16.50 10.31 8.15
N TYR A 37 -15.53 10.24 7.23
CA TYR A 37 -14.29 9.52 7.50
C TYR A 37 -13.52 10.28 8.58
N GLU A 38 -12.90 9.54 9.47
CA GLU A 38 -12.07 10.07 10.55
C GLU A 38 -10.68 9.44 10.45
N ARG A 39 -9.66 10.21 10.83
CA ARG A 39 -8.29 9.70 10.92
C ARG A 39 -8.18 8.81 12.15
N ASP A 40 -7.20 7.92 12.15
CA ASP A 40 -6.85 7.22 13.39
C ASP A 40 -6.46 8.26 14.46
N PRO A 41 -6.97 8.18 15.70
CA PRO A 41 -6.66 9.15 16.74
C PRO A 41 -5.15 9.38 16.96
N LYS A 42 -4.32 8.36 16.74
CA LYS A 42 -2.85 8.48 16.83
C LYS A 42 -2.29 9.34 15.70
N ILE A 43 -2.83 9.20 14.50
CA ILE A 43 -2.45 10.01 13.34
C ILE A 43 -2.90 11.46 13.55
N GLU A 44 -4.10 11.67 14.08
CA GLU A 44 -4.61 13.02 14.34
C GLU A 44 -3.79 13.75 15.42
N ALA A 45 -3.46 13.07 16.51
CA ALA A 45 -2.56 13.60 17.54
C ALA A 45 -1.17 13.92 16.98
N LEU A 46 -0.61 13.02 16.17
CA LEU A 46 0.69 13.25 15.54
C LEU A 46 0.66 14.41 14.55
N ILE A 47 -0.42 14.61 13.79
CA ILE A 47 -0.59 15.79 12.93
C ILE A 47 -0.58 17.06 13.78
N ALA A 48 -1.28 17.09 14.90
CA ALA A 48 -1.30 18.24 15.80
C ALA A 48 0.10 18.54 16.37
N GLU A 49 0.84 17.51 16.80
CA GLU A 49 2.24 17.65 17.25
C GLU A 49 3.16 18.21 16.15
N LEU A 50 3.05 17.65 14.95
CA LEU A 50 3.87 18.05 13.80
C LEU A 50 3.54 19.45 13.30
N ALA A 51 2.29 19.91 13.46
CA ALA A 51 1.84 21.23 13.04
C ALA A 51 2.43 22.38 13.86
N VAL A 52 2.89 22.10 15.09
CA VAL A 52 3.56 23.08 15.96
C VAL A 52 5.05 23.18 15.66
N LEU A 53 5.64 22.19 14.96
CA LEU A 53 7.06 22.21 14.64
C LEU A 53 7.39 23.31 13.60
N PRO A 54 8.60 23.90 13.69
CA PRO A 54 9.14 24.66 12.58
C PRO A 54 9.21 23.80 11.32
N ARG A 55 9.00 24.43 10.15
CA ARG A 55 8.96 23.76 8.84
C ARG A 55 10.16 22.85 8.60
N ASP A 56 11.38 23.32 8.87
CA ASP A 56 12.58 22.49 8.68
C ASP A 56 12.63 21.29 9.65
N GLY A 57 12.07 21.43 10.86
CA GLY A 57 11.92 20.32 11.80
C GLY A 57 10.95 19.25 11.30
N LEU A 58 9.84 19.66 10.67
CA LEU A 58 8.91 18.74 10.02
C LEU A 58 9.55 18.02 8.83
N ILE A 59 10.35 18.70 7.99
CA ILE A 59 11.08 18.03 6.90
C ILE A 59 12.09 17.03 7.43
N ALA A 60 12.89 17.41 8.42
CA ALA A 60 13.88 16.50 9.01
C ALA A 60 13.22 15.21 9.52
N ARG A 61 12.05 15.32 10.17
CA ARG A 61 11.27 14.14 10.57
C ARG A 61 10.66 13.37 9.39
N ALA A 62 10.20 14.06 8.36
CA ALA A 62 9.65 13.44 7.15
C ALA A 62 10.70 12.67 6.35
N GLU A 63 11.96 13.11 6.36
CA GLU A 63 13.09 12.46 5.69
C GLU A 63 13.50 11.13 6.38
N ILE A 64 13.09 10.90 7.63
CA ILE A 64 13.30 9.61 8.31
C ILE A 64 12.57 8.52 7.52
N THR A 65 13.34 7.52 7.09
CA THR A 65 12.83 6.45 6.21
C THR A 65 12.46 5.18 6.96
N LYS A 66 13.04 4.95 8.14
CA LYS A 66 12.86 3.75 8.94
C LYS A 66 11.57 3.84 9.76
N ARG A 67 10.59 2.99 9.47
CA ARG A 67 9.27 2.99 10.15
C ARG A 67 9.33 2.67 11.65
N SER A 68 10.35 1.94 12.08
CA SER A 68 10.56 1.63 13.51
C SER A 68 11.27 2.75 14.27
N ASP A 69 11.70 3.81 13.59
CA ASP A 69 12.22 4.99 14.25
C ASP A 69 11.08 5.77 14.91
N PRO A 70 11.16 6.12 16.21
CA PRO A 70 10.11 6.90 16.89
C PRO A 70 9.85 8.27 16.26
N GLY A 71 10.84 8.84 15.57
CA GLY A 71 10.73 10.10 14.85
C GLY A 71 10.00 9.99 13.51
N TYR A 72 9.79 8.76 12.99
CA TYR A 72 9.18 8.51 11.69
C TYR A 72 7.79 9.14 11.58
N VAL A 73 7.59 9.91 10.52
CA VAL A 73 6.30 10.48 10.16
C VAL A 73 5.57 9.54 9.21
N PRO A 74 4.37 9.02 9.54
CA PRO A 74 3.54 8.24 8.63
C PRO A 74 3.15 9.02 7.36
N SER A 75 2.92 8.31 6.26
CA SER A 75 2.56 8.94 4.99
C SER A 75 1.20 9.64 5.03
N GLU A 76 0.27 9.19 5.87
CA GLU A 76 -1.00 9.85 6.18
C GLU A 76 -0.80 11.30 6.60
N CYS A 77 0.17 11.54 7.50
CA CYS A 77 0.53 12.88 7.97
C CYS A 77 1.12 13.73 6.84
N LEU A 78 1.96 13.14 5.98
CA LEU A 78 2.53 13.85 4.83
C LEU A 78 1.45 14.30 3.85
N VAL A 79 0.44 13.46 3.58
CA VAL A 79 -0.70 13.82 2.73
C VAL A 79 -1.44 15.02 3.34
N TYR A 80 -1.72 15.02 4.65
CA TYR A 80 -2.32 16.16 5.33
C TYR A 80 -1.53 17.47 5.10
N PHE A 81 -0.21 17.46 5.34
CA PHE A 81 0.62 18.67 5.18
C PHE A 81 0.76 19.11 3.72
N ILE A 82 0.77 18.17 2.77
CA ILE A 82 0.75 18.48 1.33
C ILE A 82 -0.55 19.20 0.98
N ARG A 83 -1.70 18.74 1.48
CA ARG A 83 -3.00 19.40 1.25
C ARG A 83 -3.10 20.74 1.96
N ALA A 84 -2.55 20.86 3.17
CA ALA A 84 -2.51 22.11 3.92
C ALA A 84 -1.66 23.17 3.22
N SER A 85 -0.54 22.79 2.59
CA SER A 85 0.38 23.72 1.93
C SER A 85 -0.25 24.50 0.77
N ARG A 86 -1.36 24.01 0.20
CA ARG A 86 -2.17 24.73 -0.79
C ARG A 86 -2.70 26.05 -0.25
N ARG A 87 -3.09 26.12 1.02
CA ARG A 87 -3.68 27.34 1.61
C ARG A 87 -2.65 28.44 1.83
N ASP A 88 -1.41 28.04 2.07
CA ASP A 88 -0.30 28.96 2.36
C ASP A 88 0.46 29.38 1.09
N ASN A 89 0.04 28.87 -0.08
CA ASN A 89 0.64 29.06 -1.40
C ASN A 89 2.18 28.90 -1.42
N ASN A 90 2.71 28.02 -0.58
CA ASN A 90 4.15 27.81 -0.45
C ASN A 90 4.59 26.62 -1.32
N GLU A 91 4.97 26.92 -2.57
CA GLU A 91 5.36 25.92 -3.57
C GLU A 91 6.63 25.15 -3.19
N VAL A 92 7.63 25.85 -2.62
CA VAL A 92 8.90 25.22 -2.19
C VAL A 92 8.63 24.18 -1.09
N TRP A 93 7.72 24.51 -0.17
CA TRP A 93 7.32 23.61 0.91
C TRP A 93 6.57 22.38 0.39
N PHE A 94 5.60 22.61 -0.50
CA PHE A 94 4.87 21.55 -1.19
C PHE A 94 5.83 20.60 -1.90
N GLU A 95 6.79 21.13 -2.68
CA GLU A 95 7.72 20.34 -3.48
C GLU A 95 8.57 19.41 -2.60
N ARG A 96 9.09 19.90 -1.47
CA ARG A 96 9.91 19.08 -0.55
C ARG A 96 9.10 17.92 0.03
N LEU A 97 7.89 18.18 0.54
CA LEU A 97 7.02 17.12 1.08
C LEU A 97 6.56 16.15 0.00
N TYR A 98 6.18 16.66 -1.17
CA TYR A 98 5.74 15.87 -2.31
C TYR A 98 6.84 14.93 -2.81
N ARG A 99 8.10 15.40 -2.87
CA ARG A 99 9.25 14.57 -3.22
C ARG A 99 9.43 13.42 -2.23
N ILE A 100 9.42 13.71 -0.93
CA ILE A 100 9.54 12.68 0.13
C ILE A 100 8.42 11.65 0.01
N LEU A 101 7.18 12.09 -0.17
CA LEU A 101 6.04 11.18 -0.31
C LEU A 101 6.15 10.31 -1.57
N THR A 102 6.54 10.92 -2.70
CA THR A 102 6.75 10.23 -3.98
C THR A 102 7.83 9.15 -3.87
N GLU A 103 8.96 9.45 -3.25
CA GLU A 103 10.04 8.47 -3.03
C GLU A 103 9.56 7.29 -2.16
N ARG A 104 8.76 7.57 -1.13
CA ARG A 104 8.17 6.52 -0.28
C ARG A 104 7.20 5.63 -1.05
N VAL A 105 6.34 6.24 -1.89
CA VAL A 105 5.43 5.49 -2.76
C VAL A 105 6.22 4.60 -3.70
N LEU A 106 7.18 5.15 -4.45
CA LEU A 106 7.98 4.38 -5.39
C LEU A 106 8.76 3.23 -4.71
N ARG A 107 9.26 3.44 -3.49
CA ARG A 107 9.94 2.40 -2.71
C ARG A 107 9.00 1.27 -2.26
N SER A 108 7.72 1.57 -2.06
CA SER A 108 6.70 0.59 -1.66
C SER A 108 6.10 -0.19 -2.84
N LEU A 109 6.35 0.25 -4.08
CA LEU A 109 5.88 -0.42 -5.29
C LEU A 109 6.86 -1.54 -5.72
N PRO A 110 6.36 -2.61 -6.37
CA PRO A 110 7.23 -3.64 -6.92
C PRO A 110 8.25 -3.06 -7.89
N ARG A 111 9.53 -3.43 -7.73
CA ARG A 111 10.56 -3.11 -8.74
C ARG A 111 10.32 -3.95 -10.00
N ALA A 112 10.57 -3.35 -11.16
CA ALA A 112 10.51 -4.06 -12.45
C ALA A 112 11.64 -5.08 -12.57
N GLU A 113 12.80 -4.75 -12.00
CA GLU A 113 13.96 -5.63 -11.88
C GLU A 113 13.72 -6.69 -10.80
N SER A 114 14.09 -7.95 -11.10
CA SER A 114 14.27 -8.98 -10.08
C SER A 114 15.44 -8.61 -9.14
N SER A 115 15.48 -9.21 -7.94
CA SER A 115 16.60 -9.06 -6.99
C SER A 115 17.96 -9.36 -7.61
N ASP A 116 17.96 -10.18 -8.66
CA ASP A 116 19.14 -10.72 -9.32
C ASP A 116 19.56 -9.87 -10.53
N GLY A 117 18.79 -8.83 -10.87
CA GLY A 117 19.06 -7.91 -12.00
C GLY A 117 19.02 -8.56 -13.39
N LYS A 118 18.64 -9.83 -13.48
CA LYS A 118 18.69 -10.64 -14.72
C LYS A 118 17.36 -10.76 -15.45
N THR A 119 16.26 -10.39 -14.81
CA THR A 119 14.92 -10.55 -15.38
C THR A 119 14.11 -9.29 -15.07
N GLU A 120 13.74 -8.56 -16.12
CA GLU A 120 12.76 -7.49 -16.03
C GLU A 120 11.36 -8.07 -16.23
N SER A 121 10.48 -7.83 -15.27
CA SER A 121 9.06 -8.15 -15.42
C SER A 121 8.35 -6.94 -16.02
N LEU A 122 8.01 -7.02 -17.30
CA LEU A 122 7.22 -6.01 -18.02
C LEU A 122 5.90 -5.72 -17.29
N THR A 123 5.24 -6.76 -16.77
CA THR A 123 3.99 -6.62 -16.00
C THR A 123 4.19 -5.83 -14.70
N ARG A 124 5.30 -6.05 -13.97
CA ARG A 124 5.63 -5.28 -12.76
C ARG A 124 5.94 -3.82 -13.08
N GLY A 125 6.63 -3.55 -14.19
CA GLY A 125 6.83 -2.19 -14.71
C GLY A 125 5.50 -1.48 -15.01
N VAL A 126 4.63 -2.12 -15.78
CA VAL A 126 3.30 -1.59 -16.13
C VAL A 126 2.44 -1.33 -14.89
N VAL A 127 2.42 -2.24 -13.92
CA VAL A 127 1.68 -2.05 -12.66
C VAL A 127 2.26 -0.88 -11.89
N ARG A 128 3.58 -0.80 -11.73
CA ARG A 128 4.25 0.31 -11.04
C ARG A 128 3.89 1.66 -11.67
N ASP A 129 3.99 1.77 -12.99
CA ASP A 129 3.69 3.01 -13.73
C ASP A 129 2.22 3.41 -13.61
N ARG A 130 1.30 2.44 -13.70
CA ARG A 130 -0.13 2.68 -13.54
C ARG A 130 -0.48 3.15 -12.13
N VAL A 131 0.07 2.51 -11.10
CA VAL A 131 -0.17 2.90 -9.71
C VAL A 131 0.39 4.30 -9.45
N PHE A 132 1.63 4.54 -9.87
CA PHE A 132 2.28 5.82 -9.65
C PHE A 132 1.58 6.94 -10.43
N GLY A 133 1.28 6.74 -11.71
CA GLY A 133 0.52 7.69 -12.52
C GLY A 133 -0.84 8.01 -11.90
N ARG A 134 -1.57 6.99 -11.44
CA ARG A 134 -2.87 7.21 -10.79
C ARG A 134 -2.75 7.98 -9.47
N PHE A 135 -1.70 7.73 -8.70
CA PHE A 135 -1.42 8.47 -7.48
C PHE A 135 -1.12 9.96 -7.77
N VAL A 136 -0.29 10.24 -8.78
CA VAL A 136 0.03 11.61 -9.22
C VAL A 136 -1.23 12.33 -9.72
N GLU A 137 -2.07 11.67 -10.51
CA GLU A 137 -3.36 12.22 -10.96
C GLU A 137 -4.25 12.66 -9.80
N LEU A 138 -4.40 11.80 -8.79
CA LEU A 138 -5.24 12.07 -7.61
C LEU A 138 -4.73 13.28 -6.82
N LEU A 139 -3.42 13.35 -6.55
CA LEU A 139 -2.85 14.50 -5.84
C LEU A 139 -2.91 15.79 -6.67
N SER A 140 -2.74 15.70 -7.99
CA SER A 140 -2.85 16.85 -8.88
C SER A 140 -4.27 17.39 -8.93
N ALA A 141 -5.26 16.50 -9.03
CA ALA A 141 -6.67 16.86 -8.96
C ALA A 141 -7.00 17.53 -7.62
N ASP A 142 -6.58 16.94 -6.50
CA ASP A 142 -6.81 17.49 -5.16
C ASP A 142 -6.16 18.87 -4.94
N ARG A 143 -4.98 19.06 -5.53
CA ARG A 143 -4.27 20.34 -5.50
C ARG A 143 -5.02 21.44 -6.24
N ALA A 144 -5.70 21.10 -7.34
CA ALA A 144 -6.53 22.04 -8.10
C ALA A 144 -7.87 22.31 -7.38
N ALA A 145 -8.54 21.26 -6.92
CA ALA A 145 -9.78 21.35 -6.16
C ALA A 145 -9.89 20.13 -5.23
N TYR A 146 -10.45 20.31 -4.03
CA TYR A 146 -10.53 19.23 -3.04
C TYR A 146 -11.15 17.94 -3.64
N ASP A 147 -10.43 16.83 -3.59
CA ASP A 147 -10.88 15.50 -4.02
C ASP A 147 -11.02 14.58 -2.80
N GLU A 148 -12.26 14.18 -2.49
CA GLU A 148 -12.59 13.26 -1.40
C GLU A 148 -11.93 11.87 -1.52
N LYS A 149 -11.41 11.50 -2.70
CA LYS A 149 -10.63 10.27 -2.86
C LYS A 149 -9.31 10.33 -2.11
N VAL A 150 -8.72 11.53 -1.96
CA VAL A 150 -7.47 11.73 -1.22
C VAL A 150 -7.68 11.59 0.29
N ASP A 151 -8.89 11.81 0.79
CA ASP A 151 -9.21 11.64 2.22
C ASP A 151 -8.90 10.21 2.70
N TYR A 152 -9.08 9.20 1.85
CA TYR A 152 -8.75 7.82 2.24
C TYR A 152 -7.23 7.61 2.43
N PHE A 153 -6.38 8.38 1.74
CA PHE A 153 -4.94 8.35 1.93
C PHE A 153 -4.50 8.98 3.26
N GLU A 154 -5.29 9.89 3.83
CA GLU A 154 -5.05 10.44 5.17
C GLU A 154 -5.55 9.50 6.29
N VAL A 155 -6.42 8.54 5.96
CA VAL A 155 -6.98 7.58 6.92
C VAL A 155 -6.19 6.28 6.92
N ARG A 156 -5.88 5.72 5.74
CA ARG A 156 -5.16 4.45 5.55
C ARG A 156 -4.33 4.51 4.27
N PHE A 157 -3.16 5.15 4.33
CA PHE A 157 -2.30 5.36 3.16
C PHE A 157 -1.91 4.05 2.48
N ASP A 158 -1.37 3.09 3.25
CA ASP A 158 -0.92 1.80 2.71
C ASP A 158 -2.10 1.00 2.11
N GLY A 159 -3.29 1.10 2.71
CA GLY A 159 -4.51 0.46 2.20
C GLY A 159 -5.01 1.09 0.90
N ALA A 160 -4.91 2.41 0.78
CA ALA A 160 -5.22 3.14 -0.45
C ALA A 160 -4.25 2.75 -1.58
N LEU A 161 -2.95 2.67 -1.28
CA LEU A 161 -1.94 2.27 -2.26
C LEU A 161 -2.09 0.80 -2.69
N ALA A 162 -2.39 -0.10 -1.74
CA ALA A 162 -2.69 -1.49 -2.03
C ALA A 162 -3.92 -1.62 -2.95
N SER A 163 -4.92 -0.76 -2.78
CA SER A 163 -6.11 -0.73 -3.66
C SER A 163 -5.77 -0.24 -5.05
N LEU A 164 -4.97 0.83 -5.19
CA LEU A 164 -4.47 1.26 -6.50
C LEU A 164 -3.68 0.15 -7.21
N ARG A 165 -2.86 -0.58 -6.46
CA ARG A 165 -2.10 -1.73 -6.99
C ARG A 165 -3.02 -2.83 -7.50
N ARG A 166 -4.08 -3.15 -6.77
CA ARG A 166 -5.11 -4.12 -7.19
C ARG A 166 -5.73 -3.70 -8.53
N ASP A 167 -6.17 -2.44 -8.63
CA ASP A 167 -6.81 -1.92 -9.85
C ASP A 167 -5.85 -1.91 -11.04
N ALA A 168 -4.58 -1.57 -10.82
CA ALA A 168 -3.55 -1.57 -11.84
C ALA A 168 -3.24 -2.99 -12.34
N GLN A 169 -3.17 -3.97 -11.43
CA GLN A 169 -2.99 -5.38 -11.75
C GLN A 169 -4.18 -5.92 -12.55
N GLU A 170 -5.42 -5.65 -12.12
CA GLU A 170 -6.61 -6.10 -12.84
C GLU A 170 -6.67 -5.53 -14.26
N LYS A 171 -6.32 -4.25 -14.43
CA LYS A 171 -6.23 -3.64 -15.77
C LYS A 171 -5.10 -4.24 -16.60
N ALA A 172 -3.92 -4.45 -16.02
CA ALA A 172 -2.78 -5.03 -16.75
C ALA A 172 -3.13 -6.44 -17.25
N TRP A 173 -3.81 -7.21 -16.40
CA TRP A 173 -4.33 -8.53 -16.74
C TRP A 173 -5.41 -8.50 -17.82
N ARG A 174 -6.38 -7.58 -17.73
CA ARG A 174 -7.39 -7.40 -18.79
C ARG A 174 -6.76 -7.08 -20.14
N ASP A 175 -5.70 -6.27 -20.15
CA ASP A 175 -5.00 -5.90 -21.37
C ASP A 175 -4.16 -7.08 -21.92
N GLU A 176 -3.49 -7.83 -21.04
CA GLU A 176 -2.70 -9.02 -21.40
C GLU A 176 -3.58 -10.14 -21.99
N ASN A 177 -4.72 -10.44 -21.34
CA ASN A 177 -5.69 -11.41 -21.86
C ASN A 177 -6.34 -10.98 -23.17
N ARG A 178 -6.51 -9.67 -23.40
CA ARG A 178 -7.02 -9.15 -24.69
C ARG A 178 -6.01 -9.36 -25.82
N SER A 179 -4.72 -9.48 -25.49
CA SER A 179 -3.62 -9.64 -26.44
C SER A 179 -3.13 -11.09 -26.63
N GLN A 180 -3.61 -12.06 -25.85
CA GLN A 180 -3.25 -13.47 -26.06
C GLN A 180 -4.08 -14.12 -27.18
N PRO A 181 -3.45 -14.82 -28.15
CA PRO A 181 -4.13 -15.79 -28.99
C PRO A 181 -4.77 -16.89 -28.12
N LEU A 182 -6.00 -17.28 -28.43
CA LEU A 182 -6.70 -18.39 -27.77
C LEU A 182 -6.00 -19.71 -28.10
N GLU A 183 -5.07 -20.15 -27.26
CA GLU A 183 -4.60 -21.54 -27.29
C GLU A 183 -5.57 -22.39 -26.47
N TYR A 184 -6.34 -23.22 -27.18
CA TYR A 184 -7.04 -24.34 -26.57
C TYR A 184 -6.01 -25.43 -26.27
N ASP A 185 -5.84 -25.77 -25.00
CA ASP A 185 -5.22 -27.04 -24.60
C ASP A 185 -6.34 -28.09 -24.47
N GLU A 186 -6.46 -28.92 -25.50
CA GLU A 186 -7.45 -30.00 -25.60
C GLU A 186 -6.95 -31.34 -25.00
N GLU A 187 -5.78 -31.42 -24.34
CA GLU A 187 -5.18 -32.72 -24.03
C GLU A 187 -4.75 -32.90 -22.55
N SER A 188 -5.66 -33.52 -21.76
CA SER A 188 -5.39 -34.73 -20.95
C SER A 188 -5.16 -34.72 -19.41
N GLY A 189 -5.21 -33.64 -18.64
CA GLY A 189 -4.65 -33.63 -17.26
C GLY A 189 -5.27 -34.47 -16.11
N GLU A 190 -5.58 -35.77 -16.27
CA GLU A 190 -5.84 -36.73 -15.19
C GLU A 190 -4.56 -37.13 -14.41
N LEU A 191 -4.78 -37.70 -13.21
CA LEU A 191 -3.94 -37.68 -11.99
C LEU A 191 -2.78 -38.70 -11.96
N SER A 192 -1.75 -38.42 -11.13
CA SER A 192 -0.94 -39.48 -10.49
C SER A 192 -1.36 -39.66 -9.01
N PRO A 193 -1.25 -40.87 -8.42
CA PRO A 193 -1.90 -41.22 -7.15
C PRO A 193 -1.16 -40.75 -5.87
N GLU A 194 -0.08 -39.98 -5.97
CA GLU A 194 0.81 -39.72 -4.83
C GLU A 194 0.41 -38.53 -3.93
N PHE A 195 -0.69 -37.81 -4.23
CA PHE A 195 -1.02 -36.56 -3.54
C PHE A 195 -2.02 -36.68 -2.37
N GLU A 196 -2.53 -37.87 -2.03
CA GLU A 196 -3.52 -38.03 -0.94
C GLU A 196 -2.95 -38.09 0.49
N ALA A 197 -1.66 -37.88 0.71
CA ALA A 197 -1.05 -38.12 2.04
C ALA A 197 -0.79 -36.88 2.93
N ALA A 198 -1.18 -35.67 2.55
CA ALA A 198 -0.85 -34.47 3.36
C ALA A 198 -2.00 -33.46 3.53
N ALA A 199 -3.24 -33.94 3.62
CA ALA A 199 -4.40 -33.13 3.99
C ALA A 199 -4.43 -32.83 5.50
N GLY A 200 -3.46 -32.04 5.96
CA GLY A 200 -3.61 -31.20 7.14
C GLY A 200 -3.96 -29.80 6.66
N THR A 201 -5.14 -29.30 7.04
CA THR A 201 -5.68 -27.96 6.80
C THR A 201 -4.73 -26.88 7.34
N HIS A 202 -3.65 -26.62 6.62
CA HIS A 202 -2.70 -25.57 6.97
C HIS A 202 -2.82 -24.44 5.95
N ASP A 203 -3.45 -23.36 6.37
CA ASP A 203 -3.48 -22.11 5.64
C ASP A 203 -2.16 -21.36 5.91
N PRO A 204 -1.26 -21.20 4.91
CA PRO A 204 -0.01 -20.45 5.08
C PRO A 204 -0.25 -18.96 5.37
N PHE A 205 -1.49 -18.49 5.28
CA PHE A 205 -1.92 -17.14 5.64
C PHE A 205 -2.45 -17.02 7.08
N ALA A 206 -2.62 -18.14 7.79
CA ALA A 206 -3.14 -18.18 9.15
C ALA A 206 -2.04 -18.21 10.23
N THR A 207 -0.76 -18.22 9.86
CA THR A 207 0.34 -18.25 10.83
C THR A 207 0.60 -16.87 11.45
N SER A 208 0.91 -16.85 12.75
CA SER A 208 1.31 -15.65 13.50
C SER A 208 2.59 -14.98 12.95
N ASP A 209 3.31 -15.67 12.08
CA ASP A 209 4.60 -15.24 11.50
C ASP A 209 4.43 -14.28 10.31
N PHE A 210 3.18 -14.06 9.86
CA PHE A 210 2.88 -13.12 8.78
C PHE A 210 3.24 -11.66 9.10
N ASP A 211 3.54 -11.33 10.36
CA ASP A 211 3.98 -10.01 10.79
C ASP A 211 5.49 -9.78 10.61
N ASP A 212 6.29 -10.81 10.33
CA ASP A 212 7.71 -10.68 10.03
C ASP A 212 7.94 -10.26 8.54
N PRO A 213 8.58 -9.10 8.28
CA PRO A 213 8.93 -8.67 6.92
C PRO A 213 9.80 -9.67 6.15
N SER A 214 10.68 -10.41 6.84
CA SER A 214 11.56 -11.40 6.22
C SER A 214 10.78 -12.63 5.75
N TYR A 215 9.90 -13.14 6.60
CA TYR A 215 8.95 -14.21 6.28
C TYR A 215 8.03 -13.82 5.11
N ARG A 216 7.47 -12.61 5.11
CA ARG A 216 6.63 -12.10 4.02
C ARG A 216 7.38 -12.04 2.69
N SER A 217 8.63 -11.56 2.71
CA SER A 217 9.45 -11.47 1.50
C SER A 217 9.76 -12.85 0.93
N ARG A 218 10.08 -13.83 1.78
CA ARG A 218 10.30 -15.23 1.38
C ARG A 218 9.02 -15.86 0.84
N LEU A 219 7.89 -15.67 1.52
CA LEU A 219 6.60 -16.20 1.11
C LEU A 219 6.14 -15.61 -0.23
N ASP A 220 6.27 -14.29 -0.42
CA ASP A 220 5.95 -13.66 -1.70
C ASP A 220 6.88 -14.20 -2.81
N ALA A 221 8.18 -14.39 -2.56
CA ALA A 221 9.09 -15.01 -3.52
C ALA A 221 8.70 -16.47 -3.85
N ALA A 222 8.28 -17.25 -2.85
CA ALA A 222 7.82 -18.62 -3.04
C ALA A 222 6.51 -18.68 -3.85
N ILE A 223 5.60 -17.73 -3.64
CA ILE A 223 4.35 -17.61 -4.43
C ILE A 223 4.65 -17.27 -5.89
N GLU A 224 5.65 -16.43 -6.15
CA GLU A 224 6.08 -16.06 -7.51
C GLU A 224 6.81 -17.21 -8.22
N ALA A 225 7.42 -18.13 -7.49
CA ALA A 225 8.06 -19.32 -8.03
C ALA A 225 7.05 -20.44 -8.41
N LEU A 226 5.78 -20.31 -8.01
CA LEU A 226 4.75 -21.28 -8.38
C LEU A 226 4.42 -21.20 -9.88
N PRO A 227 3.95 -22.31 -10.48
CA PRO A 227 3.33 -22.27 -11.80
C PRO A 227 2.24 -21.20 -11.89
N THR A 228 2.14 -20.51 -13.02
CA THR A 228 1.32 -19.31 -13.20
C THR A 228 -0.13 -19.48 -12.70
N GLU A 229 -0.79 -20.59 -13.04
CA GLU A 229 -2.16 -20.86 -12.58
C GLU A 229 -2.26 -21.10 -11.05
N GLN A 230 -1.24 -21.73 -10.46
CA GLN A 230 -1.17 -21.98 -9.02
C GLN A 230 -0.93 -20.68 -8.25
N SER A 231 0.03 -19.86 -8.69
CA SER A 231 0.29 -18.53 -8.13
C SER A 231 -0.97 -17.64 -8.16
N ARG A 232 -1.68 -17.63 -9.29
CA ARG A 232 -2.96 -16.90 -9.47
C ARG A 232 -4.02 -17.34 -8.46
N ILE A 233 -4.20 -18.65 -8.26
CA ILE A 233 -5.17 -19.19 -7.28
C ILE A 233 -4.81 -18.74 -5.87
N ILE A 234 -3.52 -18.81 -5.50
CA ILE A 234 -3.05 -18.38 -4.18
C ILE A 234 -3.27 -16.88 -3.95
N HIS A 235 -3.00 -16.03 -4.95
CA HIS A 235 -3.28 -14.60 -4.87
C HIS A 235 -4.77 -14.30 -4.69
N MET A 236 -5.66 -15.01 -5.40
CA MET A 236 -7.10 -14.81 -5.26
C MET A 236 -7.63 -15.30 -3.90
N LEU A 237 -7.10 -16.41 -3.37
CA LEU A 237 -7.44 -16.87 -2.03
C LEU A 237 -7.01 -15.87 -0.95
N ARG A 238 -5.80 -15.31 -1.06
CA ARG A 238 -5.31 -14.24 -0.16
C ARG A 238 -6.18 -12.98 -0.20
N GLN A 239 -6.89 -12.74 -1.31
CA GLN A 239 -7.83 -11.64 -1.49
C GLN A 239 -9.25 -11.97 -1.00
N GLY A 240 -9.49 -13.18 -0.49
CA GLY A 240 -10.78 -13.61 0.08
C GLY A 240 -11.80 -14.06 -0.97
N PHE A 241 -11.39 -14.31 -2.21
CA PHE A 241 -12.32 -14.84 -3.22
C PHE A 241 -12.72 -16.28 -2.87
N PRO A 242 -14.02 -16.61 -2.88
CA PRO A 242 -14.46 -17.98 -2.70
C PRO A 242 -14.05 -18.82 -3.91
N ILE A 243 -13.63 -20.06 -3.67
CA ILE A 243 -13.27 -21.00 -4.74
C ILE A 243 -14.47 -21.25 -5.65
N ASP A 244 -15.64 -21.46 -5.03
CA ASP A 244 -16.91 -21.61 -5.70
C ASP A 244 -18.05 -21.02 -4.84
N SER A 245 -19.19 -20.75 -5.46
CA SER A 245 -20.40 -20.23 -4.82
C SER A 245 -21.64 -20.68 -5.57
N LYS A 246 -22.67 -21.06 -4.82
CA LYS A 246 -24.00 -21.38 -5.37
C LYS A 246 -24.75 -20.15 -5.87
N GLU A 247 -24.30 -18.96 -5.47
CA GLU A 247 -24.89 -17.70 -5.93
C GLU A 247 -24.25 -17.29 -7.28
N PRO A 248 -25.05 -17.11 -8.34
CA PRO A 248 -24.54 -16.84 -9.68
C PRO A 248 -23.80 -15.50 -9.77
N ASP A 249 -24.18 -14.52 -8.95
CA ASP A 249 -23.63 -13.16 -8.96
C ASP A 249 -22.32 -13.01 -8.18
N VAL A 250 -21.93 -14.03 -7.42
CA VAL A 250 -20.66 -14.02 -6.69
C VAL A 250 -19.53 -14.41 -7.63
N MET A 251 -18.54 -13.52 -7.79
CA MET A 251 -17.31 -13.83 -8.52
C MET A 251 -16.46 -14.82 -7.71
N THR A 252 -16.20 -15.99 -8.29
CA THR A 252 -15.43 -17.07 -7.67
C THR A 252 -14.11 -17.27 -8.42
N ILE A 253 -13.15 -17.93 -7.78
CA ILE A 253 -11.86 -18.26 -8.41
C ILE A 253 -12.09 -19.16 -9.64
N ALA A 254 -13.01 -20.13 -9.54
CA ALA A 254 -13.41 -20.98 -10.65
C ALA A 254 -13.93 -20.17 -11.86
N LYS A 255 -14.82 -19.19 -11.61
CA LYS A 255 -15.36 -18.30 -12.67
C LYS A 255 -14.29 -17.40 -13.26
N ALA A 256 -13.45 -16.78 -12.43
CA ALA A 256 -12.42 -15.85 -12.89
C ALA A 256 -11.34 -16.52 -13.76
N LEU A 257 -11.03 -17.78 -13.47
CA LEU A 257 -10.01 -18.55 -14.20
C LEU A 257 -10.60 -19.43 -15.32
N GLY A 258 -11.94 -19.50 -15.45
CA GLY A 258 -12.59 -20.38 -16.42
C GLY A 258 -12.33 -21.87 -16.17
N ARG A 259 -12.12 -22.26 -14.91
CA ARG A 259 -11.79 -23.64 -14.51
C ARG A 259 -12.88 -24.24 -13.64
N SER A 260 -12.93 -25.58 -13.57
CA SER A 260 -13.83 -26.25 -12.63
C SER A 260 -13.40 -26.02 -11.18
N GLU A 261 -14.35 -25.99 -10.24
CA GLU A 261 -14.07 -25.93 -8.80
C GLU A 261 -13.03 -27.00 -8.39
N LYS A 262 -13.20 -28.22 -8.89
CA LYS A 262 -12.30 -29.35 -8.62
C LYS A 262 -10.86 -29.03 -9.04
N THR A 263 -10.68 -28.48 -10.24
CA THR A 263 -9.35 -28.10 -10.76
C THR A 263 -8.71 -27.01 -9.89
N VAL A 264 -9.47 -26.00 -9.48
CA VAL A 264 -8.97 -24.92 -8.63
C VAL A 264 -8.52 -25.45 -7.26
N ARG A 265 -9.30 -26.35 -6.64
CA ARG A 265 -8.92 -26.99 -5.37
C ARG A 265 -7.63 -27.79 -5.51
N THR A 266 -7.49 -28.59 -6.57
CA THR A 266 -6.27 -29.35 -6.84
C THR A 266 -5.04 -28.46 -6.99
N TYR A 267 -5.14 -27.35 -7.74
CA TYR A 267 -4.02 -26.44 -7.94
C TYR A 267 -3.69 -25.63 -6.69
N ARG A 268 -4.68 -25.23 -5.90
CA ARG A 268 -4.46 -24.66 -4.57
C ARG A 268 -3.66 -25.62 -3.69
N ASP A 269 -4.05 -26.89 -3.65
CA ASP A 269 -3.43 -27.87 -2.76
C ASP A 269 -1.98 -28.15 -3.18
N LYS A 270 -1.71 -28.24 -4.50
CA LYS A 270 -0.34 -28.29 -5.04
C LYS A 270 0.47 -27.05 -4.68
N ALA A 271 -0.14 -25.87 -4.80
CA ALA A 271 0.51 -24.62 -4.43
C ALA A 271 0.87 -24.56 -2.95
N PHE A 272 -0.06 -24.95 -2.06
CA PHE A 272 0.21 -25.00 -0.62
C PHE A 272 1.30 -26.00 -0.25
N ALA A 273 1.36 -27.16 -0.91
CA ALA A 273 2.44 -28.11 -0.71
C ALA A 273 3.80 -27.54 -1.14
N ALA A 274 3.87 -26.88 -2.30
CA ALA A 274 5.09 -26.25 -2.81
C ALA A 274 5.54 -25.08 -1.93
N LEU A 275 4.62 -24.24 -1.46
CA LEU A 275 4.92 -23.16 -0.53
C LEU A 275 5.47 -23.69 0.80
N ARG A 276 4.91 -24.78 1.33
CA ARG A 276 5.41 -25.39 2.55
C ARG A 276 6.85 -25.88 2.40
N ALA A 277 7.16 -26.56 1.30
CA ALA A 277 8.51 -27.03 1.02
C ALA A 277 9.50 -25.85 0.91
N ALA A 278 9.15 -24.82 0.14
CA ALA A 278 9.99 -23.64 -0.04
C ALA A 278 10.23 -22.84 1.25
N MET A 279 9.26 -22.84 2.17
CA MET A 279 9.37 -22.13 3.44
C MET A 279 10.10 -22.93 4.52
N ALA A 280 10.09 -24.27 4.46
CA ALA A 280 10.83 -25.14 5.38
C ALA A 280 12.35 -25.16 5.09
N ASP A 281 12.75 -25.09 3.81
CA ASP A 281 14.17 -25.07 3.41
C ASP A 281 14.89 -23.76 3.75
N GLY A 282 14.16 -22.71 4.15
CA GLY A 282 14.69 -21.39 4.47
C GLY A 282 15.08 -21.18 5.93
N ASP A 283 14.92 -22.18 6.81
CA ASP A 283 15.26 -22.10 8.24
C ASP A 283 16.64 -22.72 8.59
N GLU A 284 17.39 -23.22 7.60
CA GLU A 284 18.74 -23.80 7.77
C GLU A 284 19.91 -22.94 7.22
N GLN A 285 19.73 -21.63 6.99
CA GLN A 285 20.82 -20.74 6.54
C GLN A 285 21.02 -19.51 7.44
#